data_AF-A0A5K7SBY4-F1
#
_entry.id   AF-A0A5K7SBY4-F1
#
_cell.length_a   1.000
_cell.length_b   1.000
_cell.length_c   1.000
_cell.angle_alpha   90.00
_cell.angle_beta   90.00
_cell.angle_gamma   90.00
#
_symmetry.space_group_name_H-M   'P 1'
#
loop_
_entity.id
_entity.type
_entity.pdbx_description
1 polymer ?
#
loop_
_entity_poly.entity_id
_entity_poly.type
_entity_poly.pdbx_seq_one_letter_code
_entity_poly.pdbx_strand_id
1 'polypeptide(L)'
;MHDGFVKQQEAFTKEYGEKRTRFESQAAAFQEKVQRGGFLSQDRAMQERDRLMGEEQQITKLDQELSTKLAQIQTDNNKQLLDSIMGYLKVYNKDKKYSYILNAGEVLIGDEASNITKEVLVGLNARYSKAKLK
;
A
#
# COMPACT_ATOMS: atom_id res chain seq x y z
N MET A 1 3.63 5.12 12.59
CA MET A 1 3.60 4.04 11.57
C MET A 1 2.63 4.40 10.44
N HIS A 2 1.32 4.52 10.70
CA HIS A 2 0.31 4.84 9.67
C HIS A 2 0.57 6.16 8.91
N ASP A 3 0.82 7.27 9.61
CA ASP A 3 1.01 8.58 8.97
C ASP A 3 2.25 8.68 8.08
N GLY A 4 3.29 7.89 8.38
CA GLY A 4 4.51 7.84 7.55
C GLY A 4 4.27 7.08 6.25
N PHE A 5 3.50 5.99 6.31
CA PHE A 5 3.15 5.20 5.14
C PHE A 5 2.24 5.96 4.18
N VAL A 6 1.17 6.59 4.69
CA VAL A 6 0.24 7.35 3.84
C VAL A 6 0.99 8.43 3.08
N LYS A 7 1.85 9.18 3.75
CA LYS A 7 2.72 10.18 3.10
C LYS A 7 3.66 9.56 2.06
N GLN A 8 4.21 8.38 2.35
CA GLN A 8 5.11 7.69 1.43
C GLN A 8 4.35 7.19 0.18
N GLN A 9 3.17 6.61 0.35
CA GLN A 9 2.28 6.21 -0.73
C GLN A 9 1.91 7.42 -1.61
N GLU A 10 1.46 8.52 -1.00
CA GLU A 10 1.12 9.75 -1.71
C GLU A 10 2.31 10.28 -2.53
N ALA A 11 3.51 10.30 -1.95
CA ALA A 11 4.73 10.72 -2.64
C ALA A 11 5.04 9.82 -3.85
N PHE A 12 4.97 8.49 -3.69
CA PHE A 12 5.22 7.55 -4.79
C PHE A 12 4.17 7.65 -5.90
N THR A 13 2.88 7.72 -5.55
CA THR A 13 1.80 7.87 -6.54
C THR A 13 1.92 9.18 -7.29
N LYS A 14 2.27 10.27 -6.59
CA LYS A 14 2.52 11.58 -7.21
C LYS A 14 3.71 11.53 -8.17
N GLU A 15 4.86 11.02 -7.71
CA GLU A 15 6.06 10.91 -8.54
C GLU A 15 5.82 10.04 -9.78
N TYR A 16 5.14 8.91 -9.60
CA TYR A 16 4.76 8.03 -10.70
C TYR A 16 3.87 8.75 -11.72
N GLY A 17 2.81 9.41 -11.26
CA GLY A 17 1.89 10.15 -12.13
C GLY A 17 2.58 11.27 -12.90
N GLU A 18 3.47 12.03 -12.26
CA GLU A 18 4.27 13.08 -12.88
C GLU A 18 5.20 12.52 -13.96
N LYS A 19 5.94 11.44 -13.65
CA LYS A 19 6.84 10.78 -14.62
C LYS A 19 6.07 10.23 -15.81
N ARG A 20 4.92 9.58 -15.56
CA ARG A 20 4.09 8.98 -16.61
C ARG A 20 3.50 10.03 -17.54
N THR A 21 2.92 11.10 -16.98
CA THR A 21 2.38 12.22 -17.77
C THR A 21 3.48 12.89 -18.61
N ARG A 22 4.66 13.10 -18.02
CA ARG A 22 5.81 13.66 -18.73
C ARG A 22 6.28 12.75 -19.86
N PHE A 23 6.36 11.44 -19.63
CA PHE A 23 6.73 10.47 -20.64
C PHE A 23 5.72 10.43 -21.80
N GLU A 24 4.42 10.38 -21.50
CA GLU A 24 3.36 10.37 -22.52
C GLU A 24 3.44 11.63 -23.41
N SER A 25 3.68 12.80 -22.81
CA SER A 25 3.89 14.04 -23.56
C SER A 25 5.15 14.00 -24.44
N GLN A 26 6.27 13.48 -23.93
CA GLN A 26 7.50 13.36 -24.72
C GLN A 26 7.38 12.33 -25.84
N ALA A 27 6.72 11.20 -25.59
CA ALA A 27 6.46 10.16 -26.58
C ALA A 27 5.57 10.70 -27.71
N ALA A 28 4.51 11.45 -27.38
CA ALA A 28 3.66 12.10 -28.37
C ALA A 28 4.45 13.13 -29.21
N ALA A 29 5.23 13.99 -28.56
CA ALA A 29 6.06 14.98 -29.25
C ALA A 29 7.12 14.32 -30.15
N PHE A 30 7.71 13.20 -29.70
CA PHE A 30 8.64 12.41 -30.50
C PHE A 30 7.96 11.85 -31.75
N GLN A 31 6.79 11.22 -31.59
CA GLN A 31 6.02 10.66 -32.72
C GLN A 31 5.63 11.74 -33.73
N GLU A 32 5.13 12.89 -33.28
CA GLU A 32 4.80 14.04 -34.14
C GLU A 32 6.02 14.54 -34.91
N LYS A 33 7.17 14.64 -34.23
CA LYS A 33 8.43 15.08 -34.84
C LYS A 33 8.97 14.08 -35.86
N VAL A 34 8.78 12.77 -35.64
CA VAL A 34 9.13 11.73 -36.62
C VAL A 34 8.25 11.88 -37.87
N GLN A 35 6.94 11.99 -37.70
CA GLN A 35 5.99 12.10 -38.82
C GLN A 35 6.23 13.35 -39.68
N ARG A 36 6.60 14.47 -39.06
CA ARG A 36 6.89 15.72 -39.77
C ARG A 36 8.32 15.82 -40.30
N GLY A 37 9.15 14.79 -40.13
CA GLY A 37 10.56 14.83 -40.51
C GLY A 37 11.38 15.89 -39.75
N GLY A 38 10.95 16.26 -38.53
CA GLY A 38 11.54 17.35 -37.74
C GLY A 38 12.89 17.01 -37.08
N PHE A 39 13.49 15.86 -37.38
CA PHE A 39 14.80 15.47 -36.86
C PHE A 39 15.91 15.90 -37.82
N LEU A 40 16.95 16.55 -37.26
CA LEU A 40 18.11 17.02 -38.01
C LEU A 40 18.96 15.87 -38.60
N SER A 41 18.94 14.70 -37.96
CA SER A 41 19.64 13.50 -38.41
C SER A 41 18.97 12.25 -37.85
N GLN A 42 19.25 11.11 -38.49
CA GLN A 42 18.79 9.80 -38.03
C GLN A 42 19.35 9.45 -36.64
N ASP A 43 20.62 9.79 -36.38
CA ASP A 43 21.27 9.55 -35.09
C ASP A 43 20.56 10.27 -33.93
N ARG A 44 20.08 11.49 -34.16
CA ARG A 44 19.32 12.25 -33.16
C ARG A 44 17.96 11.61 -32.87
N ALA A 45 17.32 11.04 -33.89
CA ALA A 45 16.09 10.28 -33.70
C ALA A 45 16.33 8.99 -32.91
N MET A 46 17.43 8.28 -33.16
CA MET A 46 17.78 7.07 -32.41
C MET A 46 18.10 7.38 -30.94
N GLN A 47 18.89 8.42 -30.67
CA GLN A 47 19.21 8.84 -29.29
C GLN A 47 17.95 9.19 -28.48
N GLU A 48 17.02 9.94 -29.07
CA GLU A 48 15.79 10.33 -28.38
C GLU A 48 14.88 9.12 -28.15
N ARG A 49 14.79 8.20 -29.11
CA ARG A 49 14.08 6.92 -28.93
C ARG A 49 14.68 6.11 -27.78
N ASP A 50 16.00 5.96 -27.75
CA ASP A 50 16.68 5.16 -26.73
C ASP A 50 16.50 5.78 -25.34
N ARG A 51 16.52 7.11 -25.26
CA ARG A 51 16.16 7.84 -24.04
C ARG A 51 14.73 7.55 -23.59
N LEU A 52 13.75 7.62 -24.50
CA LEU A 52 12.34 7.32 -24.19
C LEU A 52 12.15 5.89 -23.70
N MET A 53 12.79 4.91 -24.35
CA MET A 53 12.75 3.51 -23.89
C MET A 53 13.34 3.35 -22.50
N GLY A 54 14.43 4.06 -22.19
CA GLY A 54 15.00 4.11 -20.84
C GLY A 54 14.04 4.71 -19.80
N GLU A 55 13.37 5.82 -20.15
CA GLU A 55 12.35 6.43 -19.28
C GLU A 55 11.15 5.48 -19.06
N GLU A 56 10.68 4.77 -20.08
CA GLU A 56 9.61 3.77 -19.99
C GLU A 56 9.96 2.60 -19.05
N GLN A 57 11.19 2.07 -19.16
CA GLN A 57 11.68 1.02 -18.27
C GLN A 57 11.73 1.49 -16.81
N GLN A 58 12.17 2.74 -16.57
CA GLN A 58 12.19 3.31 -15.23
C GLN A 58 10.78 3.47 -14.66
N ILE A 59 9.80 3.90 -15.46
CA ILE A 59 8.40 4.02 -15.05
C ILE A 59 7.83 2.65 -14.68
N THR A 60 8.10 1.63 -15.50
CA THR A 60 7.66 0.25 -15.24
C THR A 60 8.26 -0.30 -13.96
N LYS A 61 9.55 -0.04 -13.72
CA LYS A 61 10.22 -0.44 -12.49
C LYS A 61 9.60 0.26 -11.26
N LEU A 62 9.31 1.55 -11.38
CA LEU A 62 8.67 2.33 -10.31
C LEU A 62 7.27 1.78 -9.98
N ASP A 63 6.50 1.37 -10.99
CA ASP A 63 5.18 0.74 -10.85
C ASP A 63 5.25 -0.57 -10.05
N GLN A 64 6.21 -1.43 -10.40
CA GLN A 64 6.44 -2.71 -9.72
C GLN A 64 6.91 -2.52 -8.27
N GLU A 65 7.83 -1.56 -8.05
CA GLU A 65 8.31 -1.22 -6.71
C GLU A 65 7.17 -0.68 -5.83
N LEU A 66 6.32 0.19 -6.38
CA LEU A 66 5.15 0.71 -5.68
C LEU A 66 4.20 -0.43 -5.31
N SER A 67 3.84 -1.28 -6.26
CA SER A 67 2.93 -2.42 -6.04
C SER A 67 3.46 -3.37 -4.96
N THR A 68 4.76 -3.69 -5.03
CA THR A 68 5.43 -4.56 -4.03
C THR A 68 5.41 -3.93 -2.64
N LYS A 69 5.75 -2.63 -2.53
CA LYS A 69 5.73 -1.91 -1.26
C LYS A 69 4.33 -1.84 -0.66
N LEU A 70 3.30 -1.59 -1.47
CA LEU A 70 1.92 -1.55 -1.01
C LEU A 70 1.48 -2.91 -0.46
N ALA A 71 1.78 -4.00 -1.17
CA ALA A 71 1.47 -5.35 -0.72
C ALA A 71 2.21 -5.71 0.58
N GLN A 72 3.49 -5.35 0.68
CA GLN A 72 4.29 -5.57 1.89
C GLN A 72 3.69 -4.82 3.09
N ILE A 73 3.32 -3.57 2.90
CA ILE A 73 2.80 -2.74 3.99
C ILE A 73 1.40 -3.20 4.41
N GLN A 74 0.56 -3.64 3.48
CA GLN A 74 -0.71 -4.26 3.83
C GLN A 74 -0.49 -5.51 4.68
N THR A 75 0.48 -6.36 4.30
CA THR A 75 0.84 -7.56 5.05
C THR A 75 1.35 -7.23 6.45
N ASP A 76 2.26 -6.26 6.55
CA ASP A 76 2.85 -5.84 7.83
C ASP A 76 1.81 -5.18 8.75
N ASN A 77 0.93 -4.34 8.20
CA ASN A 77 -0.17 -3.73 8.95
C ASN A 77 -1.14 -4.79 9.46
N ASN A 78 -1.52 -5.77 8.63
CA ASN A 78 -2.38 -6.88 9.04
C ASN A 78 -1.72 -7.71 10.15
N LYS A 79 -0.42 -7.98 10.02
CA LYS A 79 0.34 -8.69 11.05
C LYS A 79 0.38 -7.92 12.38
N GLN A 80 0.71 -6.63 12.34
CA GLN A 80 0.73 -5.79 13.55
C GLN A 80 -0.66 -5.71 14.21
N LEU A 81 -1.72 -5.62 13.41
CA LEU A 81 -3.09 -5.63 13.90
C LEU A 81 -3.42 -6.96 14.59
N LEU A 82 -3.12 -8.08 13.94
CA LEU A 82 -3.32 -9.42 14.51
C LEU A 82 -2.51 -9.61 15.79
N ASP A 83 -1.25 -9.21 15.81
CA ASP A 83 -0.39 -9.29 17.00
C ASP A 83 -0.95 -8.45 18.16
N SER A 84 -1.48 -7.26 17.87
CA SER A 84 -2.15 -6.39 18.86
C SER A 84 -3.42 -7.03 19.41
N ILE A 85 -4.26 -7.58 18.53
CA ILE A 85 -5.49 -8.31 18.90
C ILE A 85 -5.13 -9.53 19.76
N MET A 86 -4.23 -10.39 19.29
CA MET A 86 -3.79 -11.58 20.04
C MET A 86 -3.18 -11.21 21.39
N GLY A 87 -2.35 -10.17 21.43
CA GLY A 87 -1.75 -9.67 22.66
C GLY A 87 -2.81 -9.18 23.65
N TYR A 88 -3.85 -8.49 23.18
CA TYR A 88 -4.97 -8.08 24.02
C TYR A 88 -5.82 -9.27 24.48
N LEU A 89 -6.19 -10.18 23.57
CA LEU A 89 -6.99 -11.37 23.89
C LEU A 89 -6.32 -12.24 24.95
N LYS A 90 -4.99 -12.38 24.91
CA LYS A 90 -4.22 -13.08 25.96
C LYS A 90 -4.35 -12.44 27.34
N VAL A 91 -4.41 -11.11 27.42
CA VAL A 91 -4.61 -10.38 28.67
C VAL A 91 -6.06 -10.49 29.12
N TYR A 92 -6.99 -10.20 28.21
CA TYR A 92 -8.43 -10.28 28.45
C TYR A 92 -8.87 -11.67 28.96
N ASN A 93 -8.33 -12.74 28.37
CA ASN A 93 -8.70 -14.09 28.74
C ASN A 93 -8.15 -14.56 30.10
N LYS A 94 -7.18 -13.84 30.70
CA LYS A 94 -6.68 -14.16 32.05
C LYS A 94 -7.79 -14.07 33.08
N ASP A 95 -8.73 -13.14 32.91
CA ASP A 95 -9.82 -12.92 33.86
C ASP A 95 -11.09 -13.66 33.43
N LYS A 96 -11.34 -13.74 32.11
CA LYS A 96 -12.57 -14.31 31.56
C LYS A 96 -12.58 -15.83 31.41
N LYS A 97 -11.40 -16.46 31.40
CA LYS A 97 -11.22 -17.93 31.46
C LYS A 97 -11.90 -18.71 30.32
N TYR A 98 -12.03 -18.13 29.12
CA TYR A 98 -12.45 -18.88 27.94
C TYR A 98 -11.44 -19.98 27.61
N SER A 99 -11.92 -21.20 27.38
CA SER A 99 -11.09 -22.30 26.87
C SER A 99 -10.68 -22.08 25.42
N TYR A 100 -11.57 -21.47 24.62
CA TYR A 100 -11.36 -21.16 23.21
C TYR A 100 -11.92 -19.78 22.88
N ILE A 101 -11.21 -19.05 22.04
CA ILE A 101 -11.68 -17.83 21.39
C ILE A 101 -11.48 -18.06 19.90
N LEU A 102 -12.58 -18.11 19.15
CA LEU A 102 -12.58 -18.41 17.72
C LEU A 102 -12.79 -17.13 16.91
N ASN A 103 -12.22 -17.11 15.71
CA ASN A 103 -12.44 -16.03 14.76
C ASN A 103 -13.83 -16.22 14.09
N ALA A 104 -14.53 -15.13 13.80
CA ALA A 104 -15.88 -15.17 13.22
C ALA A 104 -15.97 -15.90 11.86
N GLY A 105 -14.90 -15.88 11.05
CA GLY A 105 -14.80 -16.62 9.80
C GLY A 105 -14.77 -18.14 9.94
N GLU A 106 -14.54 -18.68 11.15
CA GLU A 106 -14.57 -20.12 11.44
C GLU A 106 -15.92 -20.57 12.03
N VAL A 107 -16.81 -19.63 12.36
CA VAL A 107 -18.10 -19.91 13.01
C VAL A 107 -19.23 -19.66 12.00
N LEU A 108 -19.91 -20.73 11.57
CA LEU A 108 -21.03 -20.64 10.62
C LEU A 108 -22.32 -20.14 11.28
N ILE A 109 -22.58 -20.59 12.52
CA ILE A 109 -23.73 -20.20 13.34
C ILE A 109 -23.24 -20.13 14.80
N GLY A 110 -23.57 -19.06 15.51
CA GLY A 110 -23.22 -18.88 16.92
C GLY A 110 -24.19 -17.95 17.62
N ASP A 111 -24.36 -18.15 18.93
CA ASP A 111 -25.20 -17.29 19.75
C ASP A 111 -24.51 -15.96 20.11
N GLU A 112 -25.25 -14.86 20.05
CA GLU A 112 -24.73 -13.52 20.31
C GLU A 112 -24.28 -13.32 21.77
N ALA A 113 -24.81 -14.08 22.73
CA ALA A 113 -24.34 -13.98 24.13
C ALA A 113 -22.90 -14.46 24.29
N SER A 114 -22.40 -15.29 23.36
CA SER A 114 -21.00 -15.75 23.33
C SER A 114 -20.11 -14.86 22.46
N ASN A 115 -20.66 -13.84 21.81
CA ASN A 115 -19.92 -12.93 20.92
C ASN A 115 -19.20 -11.84 21.73
N ILE A 116 -17.91 -12.04 22.00
CA ILE A 116 -17.09 -11.09 22.75
C ILE A 116 -16.54 -9.93 21.92
N THR A 117 -16.84 -9.86 20.62
CA THR A 117 -16.23 -8.90 19.67
C THR A 117 -16.39 -7.45 20.14
N LYS A 118 -17.58 -7.08 20.62
CA LYS A 118 -17.86 -5.72 21.10
C LYS A 118 -17.03 -5.36 22.33
N GLU A 119 -16.94 -6.28 23.30
CA GLU A 119 -16.17 -6.05 24.53
C GLU A 119 -14.67 -5.91 24.23
N VAL A 120 -14.15 -6.79 23.38
CA VAL A 120 -12.76 -6.76 22.93
C VAL A 120 -12.45 -5.47 22.17
N LEU A 121 -13.35 -5.01 21.31
CA LEU A 121 -13.19 -3.77 20.54
C LEU A 121 -13.11 -2.54 21.46
N VAL A 122 -13.97 -2.45 22.48
CA VAL A 122 -13.93 -1.37 23.47
C VAL A 122 -12.58 -1.36 24.20
N GLY A 123 -12.10 -2.53 24.65
CA GLY A 123 -10.84 -2.64 25.37
C GLY A 123 -9.61 -2.34 24.51
N LEU A 124 -9.59 -2.79 23.25
CA LEU A 124 -8.54 -2.47 22.29
C LEU A 124 -8.47 -0.97 22.01
N ASN A 125 -9.62 -0.32 21.77
CA ASN A 125 -9.69 1.13 21.53
C ASN A 125 -9.23 1.94 22.74
N ALA A 126 -9.57 1.51 23.96
CA ALA A 126 -9.09 2.13 25.18
C ALA A 126 -7.56 1.99 25.33
N ARG A 127 -6.99 0.83 25.00
CA ARG A 127 -5.54 0.60 25.02
C ARG A 127 -4.83 1.47 23.97
N TYR A 128 -5.38 1.54 22.76
CA TYR A 128 -4.84 2.37 21.68
C TYR A 128 -4.85 3.86 22.06
N SER A 129 -5.97 4.37 22.59
CA SER A 129 -6.09 5.77 23.02
C SER A 129 -5.08 6.13 24.10
N LYS A 130 -4.86 5.24 25.07
CA LYS A 130 -3.83 5.42 26.11
C LYS A 130 -2.39 5.41 25.56
N ALA A 131 -2.13 4.60 24.53
CA ALA A 131 -0.81 4.56 23.88
C ALA A 131 -0.54 5.78 23.00
N LYS A 132 -1.58 6.39 22.40
CA LYS A 132 -1.48 7.61 21.60
C LYS A 132 -1.27 8.88 22.44
N LEU A 133 -1.70 8.87 23.71
CA LEU A 133 -1.53 9.96 24.67
C LEU A 133 -0.17 9.93 25.42
N LYS A 134 0.62 8.87 25.23
CA LYS A 134 1.99 8.76 25.73
C LYS A 134 2.99 9.11 24.63
#